data_AF-A0A2S9Y2H6-F1
#
_entry.id   AF-A0A2S9Y2H6-F1
#
_cell.length_a   1.000
_cell.length_b   1.000
_cell.length_c   1.000
_cell.angle_alpha   90.00
_cell.angle_beta   90.00
_cell.angle_gamma   90.00
#
_symmetry.space_group_name_H-M   'P 1'
#
loop_
_entity.id
_entity.type
_entity.pdbx_description
1 polymer ?
#
loop_
_entity_poly.entity_id
_entity_poly.type
_entity_poly.pdbx_seq_one_letter_code
_entity_poly.pdbx_strand_id
1 'polypeptide(L)'
;MFIVAITRWGAGFDQQLPELASMLGMFPYDLRARVAGPLPVIVARIPERERASQLLTRLRDWGHGVVGCDADTVPSAAAMHQPRDFSFDGETLRTQDHASAPASIHASEVYALIHAMVLADHQTTKERTSKSFSAARAVLTGGMVMTRTSTSTTHSNTSESEERIYLFRRTGTRLGDPMLFCQHQLRYTGLGEAMGHSSHESFAALTTRLRSSFPGAYYDDQLRSSRRKTTFTAATSASSKATKVSSVISSNASGVDLAAYLLVMAHSRGQL
;
A
#
# COMPACT_ATOMS: atom_id res chain seq x y z
N MET A 1 -7.10 -18.04 -2.87
CA MET A 1 -5.81 -18.29 -2.16
C MET A 1 -5.95 -17.75 -0.75
N PHE A 2 -5.77 -18.54 0.31
CA PHE A 2 -5.99 -18.08 1.69
C PHE A 2 -4.76 -17.38 2.27
N ILE A 3 -4.96 -16.20 2.83
CA ILE A 3 -3.95 -15.42 3.53
C ILE A 3 -4.12 -15.67 5.03
N VAL A 4 -3.03 -15.97 5.72
CA VAL A 4 -2.98 -16.06 7.19
C VAL A 4 -2.02 -15.00 7.70
N ALA A 5 -2.53 -14.10 8.54
CA ALA A 5 -1.76 -12.98 9.07
C ALA A 5 -1.90 -12.88 10.60
N ILE A 6 -0.77 -12.56 11.23
CA ILE A 6 -0.72 -12.24 12.66
C ILE A 6 -0.91 -10.73 12.80
N THR A 7 -1.82 -10.35 13.69
CA THR A 7 -2.21 -8.96 13.99
C THR A 7 -1.77 -8.54 15.38
N ARG A 8 -1.53 -9.51 16.27
CA ARG A 8 -0.91 -9.31 17.60
C ARG A 8 -0.07 -10.52 17.97
N TRP A 9 1.14 -10.30 18.49
CA TRP A 9 1.96 -11.38 19.03
C TRP A 9 1.46 -11.80 20.42
N GLY A 10 1.30 -13.10 20.64
CA GLY A 10 1.24 -13.70 21.98
C GLY A 10 2.63 -13.87 22.57
N ALA A 11 2.70 -14.26 23.84
CA ALA A 11 3.97 -14.53 24.51
C ALA A 11 4.66 -15.77 23.92
N GLY A 12 5.99 -15.81 23.97
CA GLY A 12 6.75 -17.03 23.65
C GLY A 12 6.94 -17.34 22.16
N PHE A 13 6.79 -16.36 21.26
CA PHE A 13 6.95 -16.59 19.81
C PHE A 13 8.28 -17.27 19.44
N ASP A 14 9.39 -16.89 20.06
CA ASP A 14 10.70 -17.50 19.77
C ASP A 14 10.75 -19.00 20.10
N GLN A 15 9.98 -19.45 21.09
CA GLN A 15 9.86 -20.87 21.46
C GLN A 15 8.96 -21.64 20.47
N GLN A 16 7.97 -20.96 19.90
CA GLN A 16 7.02 -21.53 18.93
C GLN A 16 7.56 -21.52 17.49
N LEU A 17 8.59 -20.73 17.21
CA LEU A 17 9.14 -20.56 15.86
C LEU A 17 9.57 -21.87 15.17
N PRO A 18 10.27 -22.83 15.84
CA PRO A 18 10.64 -24.08 15.20
C PRO A 18 9.43 -24.91 14.74
N GLU A 19 8.38 -24.95 15.57
CA GLU A 19 7.15 -25.67 15.25
C GLU A 19 6.40 -25.00 14.09
N LEU A 20 6.24 -23.68 14.14
CA LEU A 20 5.60 -22.92 13.06
C LEU A 20 6.36 -23.07 11.73
N ALA A 21 7.68 -23.04 11.76
CA ALA A 21 8.51 -23.24 10.57
C ALA A 21 8.29 -24.63 9.97
N SER A 22 8.23 -25.68 10.81
CA SER A 22 7.93 -27.04 10.36
C SER A 22 6.55 -27.14 9.69
N MET A 23 5.50 -26.55 10.26
CA MET A 23 4.15 -26.53 9.67
C MET A 23 4.10 -25.87 8.28
N LEU A 24 4.97 -24.88 8.07
CA LEU A 24 5.07 -24.13 6.81
C LEU A 24 6.08 -24.72 5.82
N GLY A 25 6.80 -25.77 6.20
CA GLY A 25 7.88 -26.34 5.37
C GLY A 25 9.05 -25.36 5.17
N MET A 26 9.37 -24.58 6.21
CA MET A 26 10.43 -23.56 6.18
C MET A 26 11.47 -23.83 7.26
N PHE A 27 12.66 -23.27 7.10
CA PHE A 27 13.60 -23.18 8.21
C PHE A 27 13.21 -22.05 9.18
N PRO A 28 13.48 -22.19 10.49
CA PRO A 28 13.15 -21.16 11.48
C PRO A 28 13.77 -19.80 11.16
N TYR A 29 15.00 -19.79 10.62
CA TYR A 29 15.69 -18.57 10.20
C TYR A 29 14.90 -17.80 9.12
N ASP A 30 14.44 -18.51 8.09
CA ASP A 30 13.67 -17.91 6.98
C ASP A 30 12.31 -17.38 7.46
N LEU A 31 11.66 -18.13 8.36
CA LEU A 31 10.40 -17.70 8.94
C LEU A 31 10.57 -16.44 9.79
N ARG A 32 11.61 -16.36 10.63
CA ARG A 32 11.91 -15.16 11.42
C ARG A 32 12.13 -13.94 10.52
N ALA A 33 12.90 -14.10 9.45
CA ALA A 33 13.11 -13.04 8.47
C ALA A 33 11.81 -12.60 7.78
N ARG A 34 10.90 -13.54 7.47
CA ARG A 34 9.59 -13.25 6.90
C ARG A 34 8.69 -12.46 7.85
N VAL A 35 8.68 -12.82 9.14
CA VAL A 35 7.77 -12.22 10.12
C VAL A 35 8.32 -10.97 10.82
N ALA A 36 9.56 -10.56 10.56
CA ALA A 36 10.20 -9.37 11.13
C ALA A 36 9.61 -8.02 10.65
N GLY A 37 8.51 -8.04 9.90
CA GLY A 37 7.82 -6.84 9.40
C GLY A 37 6.78 -6.28 10.38
N PRO A 38 6.22 -5.10 10.05
CA PRO A 38 5.16 -4.51 10.87
C PRO A 38 3.86 -5.32 10.80
N LEU A 39 3.10 -5.27 11.89
CA LEU A 39 1.78 -5.88 11.96
C LEU A 39 0.76 -5.09 11.11
N PRO A 40 -0.26 -5.77 10.55
CA PRO A 40 -0.37 -7.21 10.43
C PRO A 40 0.70 -7.81 9.50
N VAL A 41 1.27 -8.95 9.89
CA VAL A 41 2.31 -9.65 9.12
C VAL A 41 1.77 -10.92 8.52
N ILE A 42 2.04 -11.13 7.23
CA ILE A 42 1.59 -12.32 6.50
C ILE A 42 2.55 -13.46 6.81
N VAL A 43 2.04 -14.47 7.50
CA VAL A 43 2.82 -15.67 7.86
C VAL A 43 2.81 -16.66 6.69
N ALA A 44 1.63 -16.83 6.06
CA ALA A 44 1.45 -17.83 5.02
C ALA A 44 0.39 -17.40 3.99
N ARG A 45 0.58 -17.91 2.76
CA ARG A 45 -0.41 -17.92 1.68
C ARG A 45 -0.62 -19.39 1.30
N ILE A 46 -1.82 -19.91 1.54
CA ILE A 46 -2.12 -21.34 1.46
C ILE A 46 -3.31 -21.53 0.50
N PRO A 47 -3.20 -22.35 -0.55
CA PRO A 47 -4.32 -22.58 -1.46
C PRO A 47 -5.46 -23.37 -0.79
N GLU A 48 -5.15 -24.31 0.10
CA GLU A 48 -6.14 -25.16 0.78
C GLU A 48 -6.75 -24.48 2.01
N ARG A 49 -8.09 -24.37 2.04
CA ARG A 49 -8.84 -23.73 3.12
C ARG A 49 -8.63 -24.44 4.46
N GLU A 50 -8.66 -25.76 4.46
CA GLU A 50 -8.58 -26.60 5.65
C GLU A 50 -7.22 -26.42 6.34
N ARG A 51 -6.14 -26.40 5.55
CA ARG A 51 -4.78 -26.16 6.05
C ARG A 51 -4.62 -24.74 6.59
N ALA A 52 -5.22 -23.74 5.95
CA ALA A 52 -5.23 -22.37 6.46
C ALA A 52 -6.00 -22.27 7.79
N SER A 53 -7.15 -22.94 7.91
CA SER A 53 -7.94 -23.02 9.14
C SER A 53 -7.21 -23.71 10.29
N GLN A 54 -6.48 -24.79 10.02
CA GLN A 54 -5.64 -25.46 11.01
C GLN A 54 -4.54 -24.54 11.53
N LEU A 55 -3.86 -23.82 10.63
CA LEU A 55 -2.83 -22.85 11.00
C LEU A 55 -3.42 -21.69 11.85
N LEU A 56 -4.57 -21.16 11.45
CA LEU A 56 -5.28 -20.12 12.21
C LEU A 56 -5.60 -20.58 13.63
N THR A 57 -6.12 -21.80 13.77
CA THR A 57 -6.47 -22.38 15.08
C THR A 57 -5.21 -22.54 15.93
N ARG A 58 -4.16 -23.16 15.38
CA ARG A 58 -2.90 -23.40 16.10
C ARG A 58 -2.28 -22.10 16.63
N LEU A 59 -2.24 -21.05 15.80
CA LEU A 59 -1.67 -19.77 16.21
C LEU A 59 -2.53 -19.06 17.28
N ARG A 60 -3.86 -19.24 17.25
CA ARG A 60 -4.74 -18.70 18.30
C ARG A 60 -4.59 -19.46 19.61
N ASP A 61 -4.41 -20.78 19.56
CA ASP A 61 -4.15 -21.60 20.75
C ASP A 61 -2.84 -21.18 21.44
N TRP A 62 -1.86 -20.70 20.67
CA TRP A 62 -0.64 -20.07 21.18
C TRP A 62 -0.82 -18.64 21.72
N GLY A 63 -2.02 -18.06 21.61
CA GLY A 63 -2.36 -16.74 22.13
C GLY A 63 -2.07 -15.56 21.19
N HIS A 64 -1.74 -15.81 19.92
CA HIS A 64 -1.60 -14.76 18.91
C HIS A 64 -2.97 -14.23 18.47
N GLY A 65 -3.04 -12.93 18.20
CA GLY A 65 -4.13 -12.35 17.42
C GLY A 65 -3.93 -12.71 15.95
N VAL A 66 -4.85 -13.49 15.38
CA VAL A 66 -4.70 -14.02 14.02
C VAL A 66 -5.99 -13.96 13.23
N VAL A 67 -5.85 -13.48 12.00
CA VAL A 67 -6.92 -13.45 11.01
C VAL A 67 -6.50 -14.13 9.71
N GLY A 68 -7.50 -14.64 9.01
CA GLY A 68 -7.33 -15.06 7.62
C GLY A 68 -8.52 -14.65 6.77
N CYS A 69 -8.24 -14.50 5.49
CA CYS A 69 -9.20 -14.18 4.43
C CYS A 69 -8.79 -14.86 3.12
N ASP A 70 -9.72 -14.93 2.18
CA ASP A 70 -9.37 -15.25 0.80
C ASP A 70 -8.76 -14.01 0.15
N ALA A 71 -7.68 -14.15 -0.59
CA ALA A 71 -7.07 -13.06 -1.33
C ALA A 71 -8.08 -12.36 -2.26
N ASP A 72 -9.02 -13.12 -2.83
CA ASP A 72 -10.02 -12.62 -3.76
C ASP A 72 -11.15 -11.83 -3.07
N THR A 73 -11.22 -11.88 -1.73
CA THR A 73 -12.16 -11.07 -0.93
C THR A 73 -11.63 -9.69 -0.58
N VAL A 74 -10.35 -9.42 -0.88
CA VAL A 74 -9.73 -8.12 -0.61
C VAL A 74 -9.90 -7.26 -1.85
N PRO A 75 -10.73 -6.20 -1.80
CA PRO A 75 -10.90 -5.32 -2.95
C PRO A 75 -9.56 -4.67 -3.29
N SER A 76 -9.24 -4.60 -4.58
CA SER A 76 -8.12 -3.79 -5.04
C SER A 76 -8.49 -2.31 -4.93
N ALA A 77 -7.52 -1.40 -4.78
CA ALA A 77 -7.79 0.03 -4.80
C ALA A 77 -8.66 0.46 -6.00
N ALA A 78 -8.44 -0.11 -7.18
CA ALA A 78 -9.22 0.22 -8.39
C ALA A 78 -10.70 -0.21 -8.33
N ALA A 79 -11.04 -1.17 -7.46
CA ALA A 79 -12.41 -1.61 -7.22
C ALA A 79 -13.08 -0.87 -6.05
N MET A 80 -12.30 -0.15 -5.24
CA MET A 80 -12.82 0.67 -4.15
C MET A 80 -13.40 1.99 -4.70
N HIS A 81 -14.47 2.48 -4.07
CA HIS A 81 -14.96 3.82 -4.33
C HIS A 81 -13.92 4.84 -3.87
N GLN A 82 -13.41 5.66 -4.80
CA GLN A 82 -12.36 6.66 -4.55
C GLN A 82 -12.94 8.07 -4.72
N PRO A 83 -13.38 8.72 -3.62
CA PRO A 83 -13.95 10.05 -3.69
C PRO A 83 -12.99 11.07 -4.32
N ARG A 84 -13.53 11.88 -5.23
CA ARG A 84 -12.92 13.10 -5.74
C ARG A 84 -13.44 14.32 -4.99
N ASP A 85 -14.75 14.36 -4.79
CA ASP A 85 -15.45 15.43 -4.06
C ASP A 85 -16.18 14.82 -2.85
N PHE A 86 -16.27 15.60 -1.78
CA PHE A 86 -16.98 15.20 -0.57
C PHE A 86 -17.64 16.39 0.12
N SER A 87 -18.64 16.14 0.94
CA SER A 87 -19.23 17.12 1.84
C SER A 87 -19.76 16.45 3.11
N PHE A 88 -19.78 17.22 4.20
CA PHE A 88 -20.38 16.82 5.46
C PHE A 88 -21.70 17.56 5.63
N ASP A 89 -22.78 16.80 5.82
CA ASP A 89 -24.14 17.29 6.02
C ASP A 89 -24.68 16.68 7.32
N GLY A 90 -24.44 17.37 8.44
CA GLY A 90 -24.68 16.82 9.78
C GLY A 90 -23.87 15.55 10.04
N GLU A 91 -24.59 14.45 10.33
CA GLU A 91 -24.01 13.10 10.55
C GLU A 91 -23.78 12.32 9.24
N THR A 92 -24.04 12.93 8.08
CA THR A 92 -23.91 12.26 6.80
C THR A 92 -22.70 12.76 6.03
N LEU A 93 -21.86 11.83 5.58
CA LEU A 93 -20.80 12.08 4.61
C LEU A 93 -21.30 11.72 3.22
N ARG A 94 -21.31 12.72 2.33
CA ARG A 94 -21.61 12.54 0.91
C ARG A 94 -20.32 12.58 0.12
N THR A 95 -20.20 11.70 -0.86
CA THR A 95 -19.02 11.62 -1.73
C THR A 95 -19.40 11.36 -3.16
N GLN A 96 -18.54 11.82 -4.06
CA GLN A 96 -18.65 11.61 -5.49
C GLN A 96 -17.32 11.09 -6.04
N ASP A 97 -17.40 9.99 -6.78
CA ASP A 97 -16.31 9.41 -7.55
C ASP A 97 -16.59 9.68 -9.05
N HIS A 98 -15.57 9.67 -9.90
CA HIS A 98 -15.74 9.70 -11.36
C HIS A 98 -16.18 8.36 -11.92
N ALA A 99 -15.77 7.25 -11.31
CA ALA A 99 -16.01 5.90 -11.82
C ALA A 99 -17.24 5.23 -11.20
N SER A 100 -17.67 5.70 -10.02
CA SER A 100 -18.70 5.05 -9.21
C SER A 100 -19.88 6.00 -8.95
N ALA A 101 -21.04 5.42 -8.63
CA ALA A 101 -22.20 6.21 -8.23
C ALA A 101 -21.90 7.03 -6.96
N PRO A 102 -22.52 8.22 -6.80
CA PRO A 102 -22.41 8.98 -5.55
C PRO A 102 -22.79 8.13 -4.34
N ALA A 103 -22.02 8.26 -3.26
CA ALA A 103 -22.26 7.51 -2.02
C ALA A 103 -22.61 8.47 -0.88
N SER A 104 -23.58 8.07 -0.08
CA SER A 104 -24.00 8.76 1.14
C SER A 104 -23.88 7.79 2.31
N ILE A 105 -23.23 8.21 3.38
CA ILE A 105 -22.93 7.36 4.53
C ILE A 105 -23.32 8.09 5.80
N HIS A 106 -24.22 7.47 6.56
CA HIS A 106 -24.55 7.94 7.89
C HIS A 106 -23.44 7.59 8.89
N ALA A 107 -23.22 8.42 9.90
CA ALA A 107 -22.19 8.21 10.92
C ALA A 107 -22.27 6.85 11.60
N SER A 108 -23.49 6.35 11.85
CA SER A 108 -23.75 5.04 12.44
C SER A 108 -23.32 3.85 11.59
N GLU A 109 -23.07 4.04 10.30
CA GLU A 109 -22.61 2.99 9.38
C GLU A 109 -21.09 2.88 9.31
N VAL A 110 -20.38 3.92 9.75
CA VAL A 110 -18.92 3.96 9.72
C VAL A 110 -18.39 3.07 10.83
N TYR A 111 -17.72 1.99 10.44
CA TYR A 111 -17.22 0.99 11.35
C TYR A 111 -15.76 1.22 11.74
N ALA A 112 -14.92 1.56 10.75
CA ALA A 112 -13.51 1.81 10.98
C ALA A 112 -12.92 2.83 10.01
N LEU A 113 -11.89 3.52 10.47
CA LEU A 113 -11.04 4.44 9.73
C LEU A 113 -9.59 3.96 9.88
N ILE A 114 -8.99 3.46 8.81
CA ILE A 114 -7.58 3.07 8.80
C ILE A 114 -6.78 4.12 8.05
N HIS A 115 -5.86 4.77 8.74
CA HIS A 115 -4.98 5.78 8.17
C HIS A 115 -3.62 5.16 7.82
N ALA A 116 -3.21 5.32 6.57
CA ALA A 116 -2.00 4.70 6.03
C ALA A 116 -1.15 5.67 5.21
N MET A 117 0.13 5.29 5.04
CA MET A 117 1.07 5.95 4.14
C MET A 117 1.46 4.99 3.01
N VAL A 118 1.21 5.40 1.77
CA VAL A 118 1.63 4.68 0.58
C VAL A 118 2.89 5.31 0.02
N LEU A 119 3.83 4.48 -0.41
CA LEU A 119 5.08 4.88 -1.04
C LEU A 119 5.17 4.29 -2.45
N ALA A 120 5.64 5.10 -3.39
CA ALA A 120 5.98 4.69 -4.74
C ALA A 120 7.39 5.18 -5.08
N ASP A 121 8.26 4.26 -5.49
CA ASP A 121 9.61 4.57 -5.95
C ASP A 121 9.67 4.36 -7.47
N HIS A 122 10.14 5.40 -8.16
CA HIS A 122 10.31 5.47 -9.60
C HIS A 122 11.80 5.60 -9.94
N GLN A 123 12.39 4.51 -10.41
CA GLN A 123 13.78 4.49 -10.86
C GLN A 123 13.82 4.58 -12.38
N THR A 124 14.44 5.63 -12.92
CA THR A 124 14.64 5.82 -14.37
C THR A 124 16.12 5.76 -14.71
N THR A 125 16.49 4.92 -15.66
CA THR A 125 17.84 4.83 -16.23
C THR A 125 17.79 5.27 -17.68
N LYS A 126 18.54 6.33 -18.02
CA LYS A 126 18.64 6.88 -19.37
C LYS A 126 20.06 6.71 -19.88
N GLU A 127 20.25 5.86 -20.88
CA GLU A 127 21.50 5.73 -21.61
C GLU A 127 21.40 6.57 -22.89
N ARG A 128 22.34 7.50 -23.08
CA ARG A 128 22.47 8.32 -24.29
C ARG A 128 23.80 8.02 -24.94
N THR A 129 23.76 7.50 -26.15
CA THR A 129 24.95 7.30 -26.98
C THR A 129 25.11 8.49 -27.91
N SER A 130 26.18 9.27 -27.76
CA SER A 130 26.51 10.37 -28.66
C SER A 130 27.77 10.04 -29.46
N LYS A 131 27.80 10.50 -30.71
CA LYS A 131 29.01 10.50 -31.54
C LYS A 131 29.52 11.94 -31.60
N SER A 132 30.74 12.19 -31.17
CA SER A 132 31.39 13.49 -31.27
C SER A 132 32.64 13.40 -32.15
N PHE A 133 33.02 14.52 -32.76
CA PHE A 133 34.25 14.60 -33.54
C PHE A 133 35.48 14.52 -32.61
N SER A 134 36.44 13.67 -32.94
CA SER A 134 37.72 13.60 -32.21
C SER A 134 38.84 14.23 -33.02
N ALA A 135 39.08 15.52 -32.79
CA ALA A 135 40.18 16.26 -33.41
C ALA A 135 41.54 15.59 -33.13
N ALA A 136 41.76 15.08 -31.92
CA ALA A 136 42.99 14.37 -31.55
C ALA A 136 43.22 13.10 -32.40
N ARG A 137 42.18 12.29 -32.66
CA ARG A 137 42.30 11.13 -33.56
C ARG A 137 42.45 11.54 -35.02
N ALA A 138 41.79 12.62 -35.45
CA ALA A 138 41.91 13.13 -36.81
C ALA A 138 43.34 13.60 -37.14
N VAL A 139 44.02 14.23 -36.17
CA VAL A 139 45.43 14.63 -36.29
C VAL A 139 46.35 13.41 -36.36
N LEU A 140 46.14 12.41 -35.49
CA LEU A 140 46.94 11.18 -35.46
C LEU A 140 46.78 10.29 -36.70
N THR A 141 45.68 10.42 -37.44
CA THR A 141 45.35 9.60 -38.62
C THR A 141 45.51 10.33 -39.95
N GLY A 142 46.17 11.49 -39.95
CA GLY A 142 46.50 12.22 -41.19
C GLY A 142 45.31 12.88 -41.88
N GLY A 143 44.30 13.33 -41.11
CA GLY A 143 43.15 14.08 -41.65
C GLY A 143 41.87 13.28 -41.85
N MET A 144 41.82 11.99 -41.50
CA MET A 144 40.57 11.23 -41.52
C MET A 144 39.67 11.59 -40.33
N VAL A 145 38.42 11.96 -40.61
CA VAL A 145 37.41 12.28 -39.60
C VAL A 145 37.04 11.03 -38.80
N MET A 146 37.58 10.90 -37.59
CA MET A 146 37.24 9.80 -36.67
C MET A 146 36.21 10.28 -35.63
N THR A 147 35.01 9.70 -35.66
CA THR A 147 33.99 9.93 -34.62
C THR A 147 34.31 9.14 -33.35
N ARG A 148 34.30 9.81 -32.19
CA ARG A 148 34.30 9.18 -30.87
C ARG A 148 32.87 8.90 -30.45
N THR A 149 32.57 7.63 -30.16
CA THR A 149 31.30 7.26 -29.52
C THR A 149 31.47 7.39 -28.00
N SER A 150 30.56 8.08 -27.33
CA SER A 150 30.49 8.18 -25.87
C SER A 150 29.10 7.75 -25.43
N THR A 151 29.02 6.90 -24.42
CA THR A 151 27.75 6.51 -23.78
C THR A 151 27.69 7.19 -22.42
N SER A 152 26.66 8.00 -22.21
CA SER A 152 26.36 8.62 -20.91
C SER A 152 25.13 7.93 -20.31
N THR A 153 25.29 7.38 -19.11
CA THR A 153 24.20 6.76 -18.35
C THR A 153 23.80 7.70 -17.22
N THR A 154 22.53 8.09 -17.20
CA THR A 154 21.94 8.91 -16.13
C THR A 154 20.95 8.06 -15.35
N HIS A 155 21.16 7.96 -14.04
CA HIS A 155 20.20 7.38 -13.11
C HIS A 155 19.43 8.50 -12.41
N SER A 156 18.11 8.41 -12.41
CA SER A 156 17.22 9.28 -11.65
C SER A 156 16.33 8.40 -10.78
N ASN A 157 16.16 8.79 -9.53
CA ASN A 157 15.29 8.11 -8.58
C ASN A 157 14.34 9.14 -7.98
N THR A 158 13.04 8.89 -8.07
CA THR A 158 12.00 9.74 -7.48
C THR A 158 11.18 8.88 -6.53
N SER A 159 10.97 9.36 -5.31
CA SER A 159 10.15 8.70 -4.30
C SER A 159 8.97 9.61 -4.02
N GLU A 160 7.77 9.06 -4.12
CA GLU A 160 6.51 9.73 -3.84
C GLU A 160 5.84 9.07 -2.63
N SER A 161 5.30 9.89 -1.74
CA SER A 161 4.53 9.45 -0.58
C SER A 161 3.13 10.04 -0.61
N GLU A 162 2.12 9.24 -0.30
CA GLU A 162 0.71 9.64 -0.30
C GLU A 162 0.02 9.12 0.97
N GLU A 163 -0.63 10.01 1.71
CA GLU A 163 -1.53 9.60 2.80
C GLU A 163 -2.87 9.09 2.25
N ARG A 164 -3.39 8.03 2.88
CA ARG A 164 -4.67 7.43 2.54
C ARG A 164 -5.50 7.10 3.77
N ILE A 165 -6.81 7.25 3.66
CA ILE A 165 -7.77 6.79 4.68
C ILE A 165 -8.73 5.79 4.05
N TYR A 166 -8.78 4.60 4.64
CA TYR A 166 -9.77 3.58 4.33
C TYR A 166 -10.94 3.75 5.30
N LEU A 167 -12.11 4.08 4.76
CA LEU A 167 -13.36 4.12 5.52
C LEU A 167 -14.12 2.84 5.26
N PHE A 168 -14.24 2.01 6.29
CA PHE A 168 -15.00 0.76 6.23
C PHE A 168 -16.41 0.96 6.77
N ARG A 169 -17.39 0.49 6.01
CA ARG A 169 -18.79 0.44 6.42
C ARG A 169 -19.13 -0.91 7.01
N ARG A 170 -20.07 -0.93 7.94
CA ARG A 170 -20.67 -2.17 8.42
C ARG A 170 -22.18 -2.12 8.23
N THR A 171 -22.70 -3.10 7.49
CA THR A 171 -24.13 -3.31 7.33
C THR A 171 -24.47 -4.66 7.95
N GLY A 172 -25.04 -4.65 9.16
CA GLY A 172 -25.28 -5.85 9.95
C GLY A 172 -23.98 -6.57 10.34
N THR A 173 -23.86 -7.84 9.93
CA THR A 173 -22.68 -8.67 10.23
C THR A 173 -21.61 -8.64 9.14
N ARG A 174 -21.87 -7.98 7.99
CA ARG A 174 -20.93 -7.92 6.87
C ARG A 174 -20.17 -6.61 6.86
N LEU A 175 -18.87 -6.71 6.61
CA LEU A 175 -18.01 -5.59 6.26
C LEU A 175 -18.24 -5.29 4.78
N GLY A 176 -18.62 -4.05 4.46
CA GLY A 176 -18.76 -3.61 3.08
C GLY A 176 -17.41 -3.28 2.44
N ASP A 177 -17.41 -3.04 1.14
CA ASP A 177 -16.23 -2.53 0.43
C ASP A 177 -15.83 -1.15 1.00
N PRO A 178 -14.53 -0.92 1.25
CA PRO A 178 -14.08 0.34 1.81
C PRO A 178 -14.14 1.45 0.77
N MET A 179 -14.33 2.66 1.27
CA MET A 179 -14.01 3.88 0.51
C MET A 179 -12.58 4.27 0.77
N LEU A 180 -11.88 4.67 -0.29
CA LEU A 180 -10.46 5.03 -0.23
C LEU A 180 -10.28 6.52 -0.52
N PHE A 181 -9.95 7.28 0.51
CA PHE A 181 -9.59 8.70 0.41
C PHE A 181 -8.10 8.81 0.12
N CYS A 182 -7.75 9.28 -1.08
CA CYS A 182 -6.37 9.45 -1.53
C CYS A 182 -5.96 10.92 -1.49
N GLN A 183 -4.91 11.28 -0.75
CA GLN A 183 -4.48 12.67 -0.54
C GLN A 183 -4.35 13.47 -1.85
N HIS A 184 -3.81 12.87 -2.91
CA HIS A 184 -3.54 13.58 -4.16
C HIS A 184 -4.72 13.58 -5.15
N GLN A 185 -5.79 12.83 -4.88
CA GLN A 185 -6.95 12.75 -5.77
C GLN A 185 -8.14 13.60 -5.32
N LEU A 186 -8.16 13.99 -4.05
CA LEU A 186 -9.26 14.73 -3.44
C LEU A 186 -9.27 16.22 -3.82
N ARG A 187 -10.47 16.75 -4.00
CA ARG A 187 -10.77 18.16 -3.96
C ARG A 187 -11.26 18.50 -2.55
N TYR A 188 -10.53 19.38 -1.88
CA TYR A 188 -10.76 19.69 -0.47
C TYR A 188 -11.79 20.80 -0.21
N THR A 189 -12.53 21.22 -1.24
CA THR A 189 -13.58 22.23 -1.12
C THR A 189 -14.65 21.85 -0.09
N GLY A 190 -14.87 20.54 0.12
CA GLY A 190 -15.75 19.99 1.16
C GLY A 190 -15.36 20.32 2.61
N LEU A 191 -14.16 20.84 2.85
CA LEU A 191 -13.72 21.30 4.18
C LEU A 191 -14.11 22.75 4.49
N GLY A 192 -14.51 23.53 3.48
CA GLY A 192 -14.79 24.95 3.65
C GLY A 192 -13.61 25.70 4.26
N GLU A 193 -13.83 26.41 5.36
CA GLU A 193 -12.81 27.21 6.06
C GLU A 193 -11.68 26.37 6.67
N ALA A 194 -11.90 25.07 6.89
CA ALA A 194 -10.87 24.17 7.41
C ALA A 194 -9.90 23.67 6.33
N MET A 195 -10.09 24.06 5.06
CA MET A 195 -9.16 23.72 3.98
C MET A 195 -7.81 24.41 4.19
N GLY A 196 -6.73 23.63 4.16
CA GLY A 196 -5.36 24.14 4.34
C GLY A 196 -4.77 24.75 3.06
N HIS A 197 -3.54 25.25 3.17
CA HIS A 197 -2.79 25.82 2.03
C HIS A 197 -2.06 24.76 1.20
N SER A 198 -1.99 23.53 1.70
CA SER A 198 -1.42 22.38 0.99
C SER A 198 -2.36 21.17 1.03
N SER A 199 -2.11 20.19 0.15
CA SER A 199 -2.83 18.91 0.17
C SER A 199 -2.60 18.16 1.48
N HIS A 200 -1.40 18.25 2.06
CA HIS A 200 -1.07 17.63 3.33
C HIS A 200 -1.86 18.24 4.50
N GLU A 201 -1.88 19.57 4.62
CA GLU A 201 -2.68 20.26 5.64
C GLU A 201 -4.18 19.97 5.47
N SER A 202 -4.68 19.98 4.24
CA SER A 202 -6.08 19.68 3.95
C SER A 202 -6.43 18.22 4.26
N PHE A 203 -5.53 17.27 4.01
CA PHE A 203 -5.74 15.87 4.37
C PHE A 203 -5.72 15.64 5.89
N ALA A 204 -4.85 16.35 6.61
CA ALA A 204 -4.84 16.35 8.08
C ALA A 204 -6.15 16.94 8.66
N ALA A 205 -6.65 18.02 8.06
CA ALA A 205 -7.96 18.60 8.42
C ALA A 205 -9.12 17.64 8.12
N LEU A 206 -9.11 16.97 6.96
CA LEU A 206 -10.06 15.90 6.62
C LEU A 206 -10.01 14.76 7.63
N THR A 207 -8.82 14.29 7.99
CA THR A 207 -8.63 13.22 9.00
C THR A 207 -9.29 13.62 10.32
N THR A 208 -9.02 14.84 10.77
CA THR A 208 -9.59 15.40 12.01
C THR A 208 -11.11 15.46 11.93
N ARG A 209 -11.65 15.91 10.79
CA ARG A 209 -13.10 16.01 10.55
C ARG A 209 -13.78 14.64 10.50
N LEU A 210 -13.19 13.65 9.83
CA LEU A 210 -13.73 12.28 9.78
C LEU A 210 -13.78 11.68 11.19
N ARG A 211 -12.72 11.84 11.99
CA ARG A 211 -12.67 11.33 13.36
C ARG A 211 -13.69 12.00 14.28
N SER A 212 -13.87 13.32 14.16
CA SER A 212 -14.86 14.02 14.97
C SER A 212 -16.30 13.74 14.54
N SER A 213 -16.53 13.49 13.25
CA SER A 213 -17.85 13.14 12.71
C SER A 213 -18.25 11.70 13.01
N PHE A 214 -17.27 10.81 13.21
CA PHE A 214 -17.48 9.37 13.45
C PHE A 214 -16.80 8.89 14.73
N PRO A 215 -17.17 9.42 15.91
CA PRO A 215 -16.48 9.11 17.17
C PRO A 215 -16.63 7.64 17.60
N GLY A 216 -17.64 6.93 17.10
CA GLY A 216 -17.84 5.49 17.36
C GLY A 216 -17.03 4.56 16.45
N ALA A 217 -16.39 5.09 15.40
CA ALA A 217 -15.60 4.29 14.48
C ALA A 217 -14.24 3.93 15.09
N TYR A 218 -13.80 2.68 14.91
CA TYR A 218 -12.43 2.28 15.26
C TYR A 218 -11.44 3.04 14.38
N TYR A 219 -10.49 3.74 15.01
CA TYR A 219 -9.44 4.49 14.31
C TYR A 219 -8.07 3.85 14.58
N ASP A 220 -7.31 3.62 13.51
CA ASP A 220 -5.96 3.10 13.58
C ASP A 220 -5.06 3.78 12.56
N ASP A 221 -3.88 4.24 12.98
CA ASP A 221 -2.89 4.91 12.13
C ASP A 221 -1.53 4.19 12.11
N GLN A 222 -1.47 2.93 12.54
CA GLN A 222 -0.22 2.17 12.58
C GLN A 222 0.40 2.00 11.18
N LEU A 223 -0.43 1.97 10.13
CA LEU A 223 0.03 1.88 8.74
C LEU A 223 0.59 3.19 8.21
N ARG A 224 0.41 4.31 8.92
CA ARG A 224 1.03 5.59 8.58
C ARG A 224 2.48 5.64 9.01
N SER A 225 2.80 5.10 10.19
CA SER A 225 4.14 5.13 10.77
C SER A 225 4.99 3.91 10.41
N SER A 226 4.36 2.75 10.17
CA SER A 226 5.07 1.50 9.88
C SER A 226 5.33 1.32 8.37
N ARG A 227 6.57 1.57 7.95
CA ARG A 227 6.96 1.44 6.54
C ARG A 227 6.96 -0.03 6.09
N ARG A 228 6.02 -0.38 5.21
CA ARG A 228 6.00 -1.67 4.50
C ARG A 228 6.94 -1.64 3.30
N LYS A 229 7.58 -2.77 3.01
CA LYS A 229 8.46 -2.94 1.85
C LYS A 229 7.68 -2.68 0.55
N THR A 230 8.28 -1.93 -0.36
CA THR A 230 7.75 -1.77 -1.71
C THR A 230 7.93 -3.07 -2.49
N THR A 231 6.97 -3.37 -3.35
CA THR A 231 7.00 -4.49 -4.27
C THR A 231 7.06 -3.98 -5.69
N PHE A 232 7.73 -4.72 -6.57
CA PHE A 232 7.78 -4.40 -8.00
C PHE A 232 6.37 -4.30 -8.58
N THR A 233 6.09 -3.20 -9.26
CA THR A 233 4.78 -2.93 -9.88
C THR A 233 4.88 -3.02 -11.40
N ALA A 234 5.88 -2.39 -12.00
CA ALA A 234 6.04 -2.35 -13.44
C ALA A 234 7.48 -2.06 -13.86
N ALA A 235 7.86 -2.50 -15.05
CA ALA A 235 9.05 -2.06 -15.76
C ALA A 235 8.67 -1.63 -17.18
N THR A 236 9.21 -0.51 -17.63
CA THR A 236 9.08 -0.11 -19.04
C THR A 236 10.46 0.14 -19.64
N SER A 237 10.59 -0.13 -20.93
CA SER A 237 11.80 0.17 -21.68
C SER A 237 11.42 0.77 -23.03
N ALA A 238 11.97 1.94 -23.34
CA ALA A 238 11.85 2.59 -24.63
C ALA A 238 13.26 2.79 -25.21
N SER A 239 13.44 2.45 -26.49
CA SER A 239 14.68 2.70 -27.21
C SER A 239 14.41 3.50 -28.48
N SER A 240 15.15 4.59 -28.67
CA SER A 240 15.31 5.28 -29.94
C SER A 240 16.78 5.20 -30.37
N LYS A 241 17.08 5.45 -31.67
CA LYS A 241 18.39 5.25 -32.33
C LYS A 241 19.66 5.64 -31.54
N ALA A 242 19.56 6.54 -30.55
CA ALA A 242 20.68 7.01 -29.72
C ALA A 242 20.34 7.13 -28.22
N THR A 243 19.15 6.70 -27.79
CA THR A 243 18.72 6.83 -26.38
C THR A 243 17.90 5.62 -25.97
N LYS A 244 18.34 4.97 -24.89
CA LYS A 244 17.58 3.92 -24.21
C LYS A 244 17.13 4.46 -22.87
N VAL A 245 15.84 4.36 -22.57
CA VAL A 245 15.26 4.71 -21.28
C VAL A 245 14.62 3.45 -20.72
N SER A 246 15.02 3.03 -19.54
CA SER A 246 14.28 2.05 -18.74
C SER A 246 13.75 2.71 -17.48
N SER A 247 12.55 2.33 -17.07
CA SER A 247 12.00 2.71 -15.77
C SER A 247 11.49 1.49 -15.02
N VAL A 248 11.66 1.51 -13.70
CA VAL A 248 11.13 0.52 -12.77
C VAL A 248 10.30 1.28 -11.74
N ILE A 249 9.08 0.81 -11.53
CA ILE A 249 8.16 1.35 -10.53
C ILE A 249 7.96 0.27 -9.47
N SER A 250 8.14 0.65 -8.22
CA SER A 250 7.80 -0.19 -7.07
C SER A 250 6.88 0.56 -6.12
N SER A 251 5.90 -0.12 -5.55
CA SER A 251 4.96 0.48 -4.60
C SER A 251 4.57 -0.50 -3.51
N ASN A 252 4.19 0.02 -2.35
CA ASN A 252 3.61 -0.77 -1.26
C ASN A 252 2.06 -0.72 -1.23
N ALA A 253 1.41 -0.04 -2.17
CA ALA A 253 -0.04 0.22 -2.14
C ALA A 253 -0.90 -1.04 -1.93
N SER A 254 -0.69 -2.09 -2.72
CA SER A 254 -1.45 -3.34 -2.59
C SER A 254 -1.20 -4.06 -1.26
N GLY A 255 0.02 -3.93 -0.71
CA GLY A 255 0.36 -4.42 0.62
C GLY A 255 -0.34 -3.63 1.73
N VAL A 256 -0.54 -2.33 1.53
CA VAL A 256 -1.29 -1.46 2.44
C VAL A 256 -2.79 -1.75 2.38
N ASP A 257 -3.37 -1.92 1.18
CA ASP A 257 -4.78 -2.30 0.99
C ASP A 257 -5.11 -3.58 1.78
N LEU A 258 -4.27 -4.61 1.61
CA LEU A 258 -4.40 -5.86 2.33
C LEU A 258 -4.24 -5.68 3.85
N ALA A 259 -3.26 -4.89 4.28
CA ALA A 259 -3.04 -4.67 5.71
C ALA A 259 -4.21 -3.92 6.37
N ALA A 260 -4.78 -2.91 5.72
CA ALA A 260 -5.95 -2.20 6.21
C ALA A 260 -7.15 -3.15 6.36
N TYR A 261 -7.38 -4.00 5.36
CA TYR A 261 -8.43 -5.01 5.41
C TYR A 261 -8.23 -6.02 6.56
N LEU A 262 -7.00 -6.50 6.75
CA LEU A 262 -6.65 -7.43 7.84
C LEU A 262 -6.85 -6.80 9.22
N LEU A 263 -6.52 -5.51 9.41
CA LEU A 263 -6.73 -4.81 10.68
C LEU A 263 -8.20 -4.69 11.05
N VAL A 264 -9.05 -4.32 10.09
CA VAL A 264 -10.50 -4.21 10.36
C VAL A 264 -11.13 -5.58 10.60
N MET A 265 -10.70 -6.62 9.89
CA MET A 265 -11.11 -7.98 10.21
C MET A 265 -10.66 -8.40 11.61
N ALA A 266 -9.44 -8.04 12.02
CA ALA A 266 -8.92 -8.36 13.34
C ALA A 266 -9.73 -7.67 14.44
N HIS A 267 -10.02 -6.38 14.26
CA HIS A 267 -10.90 -5.63 15.15
C HIS A 267 -12.27 -6.30 15.27
N SER A 268 -12.89 -6.68 14.14
CA SER A 268 -14.21 -7.31 14.11
C SER A 268 -14.27 -8.69 14.79
N ARG A 269 -13.13 -9.35 14.96
CA ARG A 269 -13.00 -10.70 15.54
C ARG A 269 -12.34 -10.70 16.91
N GLY A 270 -12.06 -9.52 17.50
CA GLY A 270 -11.34 -9.41 18.77
C GLY A 270 -9.92 -9.99 18.73
N GLN A 271 -9.22 -9.82 17.60
CA GLN A 271 -7.87 -10.36 17.34
C GLN A 271 -6.78 -9.28 17.30
N LEU A 272 -7.05 -8.09 17.81
CA LEU A 272 -6.04 -7.04 17.98
C LEU A 272 -5.23 -7.20 19.27
#